data_AF-A0A076HR80-F1
#
_entry.id   AF-A0A076HR80-F1
#
_cell.length_a   1.000
_cell.length_b   1.000
_cell.length_c   1.000
_cell.angle_alpha   90.00
_cell.angle_beta   90.00
_cell.angle_gamma   90.00
#
_symmetry.space_group_name_H-M   'P 1'
#
loop_
_entity.id
_entity.type
_entity.pdbx_description
1 polymer ?
#
loop_
_entity_poly.entity_id
_entity_poly.type
_entity_poly.pdbx_seq_one_letter_code
_entity_poly.pdbx_strand_id
1 'polypeptide(L)'
;MPTQQDYSKLTLEEMLSEEKKLKRSEILAAAAIGFLLGVMGYGLVRNGFGLLYTAIPLLLIVGIYRHSQTQKQVLQQIRAEIGRRR
;
A
#
# COMPACT_ATOMS: atom_id res chain seq x y z
N MET A 1 17.31 -1.69 -2.89
CA MET A 1 17.36 -2.16 -4.28
C MET A 1 15.99 -2.72 -4.60
N PRO A 2 15.21 -2.17 -5.55
CA PRO A 2 13.96 -2.79 -5.92
C PRO A 2 14.32 -4.07 -6.67
N THR A 3 13.88 -5.21 -6.14
CA THR A 3 14.02 -6.50 -6.79
C THR A 3 13.31 -6.40 -8.13
N GLN A 4 14.06 -6.39 -9.23
CA GLN A 4 13.49 -6.57 -10.56
C GLN A 4 12.91 -7.99 -10.61
N GLN A 5 11.67 -8.16 -10.15
CA GLN A 5 10.88 -9.31 -10.56
C GLN A 5 10.75 -9.17 -12.06
N ASP A 6 11.29 -10.14 -12.77
CA ASP A 6 11.29 -10.20 -14.23
C ASP A 6 9.86 -10.56 -14.66
N TYR A 7 8.95 -9.57 -14.59
CA TYR A 7 7.52 -9.72 -14.92
C TYR A 7 7.33 -10.24 -16.35
N SER A 8 8.35 -10.12 -17.20
CA SER A 8 8.41 -10.71 -18.52
C SER A 8 8.33 -12.25 -18.53
N LYS A 9 8.69 -12.92 -17.42
CA LYS A 9 8.64 -14.37 -17.24
C LYS A 9 7.31 -14.90 -16.71
N LEU A 10 6.42 -14.03 -16.22
CA LEU A 10 5.11 -14.43 -15.72
C LEU A 10 4.14 -14.65 -16.88
N THR A 11 3.28 -15.64 -16.73
CA THR A 11 2.18 -15.89 -17.65
C THR A 11 1.09 -14.82 -17.48
N LEU A 12 0.27 -14.61 -18.52
CA LEU A 12 -0.82 -13.63 -18.50
C LEU A 12 -1.79 -13.83 -17.31
N GLU A 13 -2.04 -15.08 -16.91
CA GLU A 13 -2.87 -15.41 -15.75
C GLU A 13 -2.22 -15.00 -14.42
N GLU A 14 -0.90 -15.21 -14.27
CA GLU A 14 -0.16 -14.80 -13.08
C GLU A 14 -0.14 -13.28 -12.93
N MET A 15 0.03 -12.54 -14.03
CA MET A 15 0.00 -11.07 -14.03
C MET A 15 -1.36 -10.52 -13.58
N LEU A 16 -2.47 -11.13 -14.02
CA LEU A 16 -3.83 -10.75 -13.60
C LEU A 16 -4.09 -11.08 -12.12
N SER A 17 -3.58 -12.21 -11.64
CA SER A 17 -3.66 -12.61 -10.23
C SER A 17 -2.88 -11.65 -9.33
N GLU A 18 -1.69 -11.24 -9.75
CA GLU A 18 -0.83 -10.29 -9.03
C GLU A 18 -1.45 -8.88 -9.00
N GLU A 19 -2.01 -8.40 -10.11
CA GLU A 19 -2.79 -7.15 -10.14
C GLU A 19 -3.92 -7.16 -9.10
N LYS A 20 -4.66 -8.25 -8.99
CA LYS A 20 -5.78 -8.36 -8.04
C LYS A 20 -5.29 -8.34 -6.59
N LYS A 21 -4.15 -8.99 -6.30
CA LYS A 21 -3.51 -8.98 -4.98
C LYS A 21 -3.03 -7.57 -4.61
N LEU A 22 -2.34 -6.89 -5.52
CA LEU A 22 -1.83 -5.53 -5.35
C LEU A 22 -2.96 -4.54 -5.05
N LYS A 23 -4.05 -4.58 -5.82
CA LYS A 23 -5.25 -3.75 -5.54
C LYS A 23 -5.85 -4.03 -4.17
N ARG A 24 -5.96 -5.30 -3.78
CA ARG A 24 -6.48 -5.66 -2.46
C ARG A 24 -5.57 -5.13 -1.35
N SER A 25 -4.25 -5.19 -1.55
CA SER A 25 -3.27 -4.62 -0.63
C SER A 25 -3.40 -3.10 -0.52
N GLU A 26 -3.63 -2.38 -1.64
CA GLU A 26 -3.87 -0.93 -1.63
C GLU A 26 -5.12 -0.55 -0.82
N ILE A 27 -6.22 -1.30 -0.97
CA ILE A 27 -7.44 -1.10 -0.18
C ILE A 27 -7.18 -1.34 1.31
N LEU A 28 -6.47 -2.43 1.65
CA LEU A 28 -6.10 -2.74 3.04
C LEU A 28 -5.19 -1.67 3.64
N ALA A 29 -4.23 -1.16 2.87
CA ALA A 29 -3.36 -0.06 3.28
C ALA A 29 -4.15 1.22 3.56
N ALA A 30 -5.09 1.59 2.67
CA ALA A 30 -5.96 2.74 2.85
C ALA A 30 -6.86 2.59 4.10
N ALA A 31 -7.43 1.40 4.31
CA ALA A 31 -8.23 1.09 5.49
C ALA A 31 -7.40 1.18 6.79
N ALA A 32 -6.17 0.66 6.78
CA ALA A 32 -5.26 0.75 7.91
C ALA A 32 -4.87 2.20 8.23
N ILE A 33 -4.57 3.02 7.21
CA ILE A 33 -4.31 4.45 7.40
C ILE A 33 -5.53 5.16 7.99
N GLY A 34 -6.73 4.90 7.47
CA GLY A 34 -7.97 5.46 8.02
C GLY A 34 -8.22 5.07 9.48
N PHE A 35 -7.96 3.81 9.83
CA PHE A 35 -8.02 3.34 11.22
C PHE A 35 -7.02 4.07 12.11
N LEU A 36 -5.77 4.23 11.67
CA LEU A 36 -4.72 4.95 12.41
C LEU A 36 -5.09 6.42 12.65
N LEU A 37 -5.66 7.10 11.65
CA LEU A 37 -6.18 8.46 11.80
C LEU A 37 -7.34 8.52 12.81
N GLY A 38 -8.22 7.51 12.82
CA GLY A 38 -9.27 7.37 13.82
C GLY A 38 -8.73 7.24 15.25
N VAL A 39 -7.69 6.41 15.44
CA VAL A 39 -6.99 6.27 16.73
C VAL A 39 -6.34 7.59 17.15
N MET A 40 -5.69 8.30 16.23
CA MET A 40 -5.11 9.63 16.50
C MET A 40 -6.19 10.61 16.97
N GLY A 41 -7.32 10.69 16.26
CA GLY A 41 -8.43 11.58 16.61
C GLY A 41 -9.07 11.24 17.96
N TYR A 42 -9.32 9.95 18.21
CA TYR A 42 -9.87 9.50 19.49
C TYR A 42 -8.91 9.80 20.66
N GLY A 43 -7.61 9.53 20.48
CA GLY A 43 -6.58 9.82 21.47
C GLY A 43 -6.48 11.30 21.80
N LEU A 44 -6.54 12.17 20.78
CA LEU A 44 -6.55 13.63 20.95
C LEU A 44 -7.73 14.11 21.80
N VAL A 45 -8.93 13.58 21.55
CA VAL A 45 -10.15 13.99 22.27
C VAL A 45 -10.16 13.46 23.72
N ARG A 46 -9.73 12.22 23.95
CA ARG A 46 -9.81 11.57 25.28
C ARG A 46 -8.64 11.88 26.21
N ASN A 47 -7.42 11.91 25.69
CA ASN A 47 -6.19 12.00 26.47
C ASN A 47 -5.38 13.26 26.17
N GLY A 48 -5.87 14.14 25.29
CA GLY A 48 -5.16 15.34 24.83
C GLY A 48 -4.04 15.03 23.82
N PHE A 49 -3.17 16.00 23.59
CA PHE A 49 -2.06 15.86 22.63
C PHE A 49 -0.95 14.97 23.21
N GLY A 50 -1.01 13.67 22.90
CA GLY A 50 -0.03 12.68 23.35
C GLY A 50 0.90 12.23 22.21
N LEU A 51 2.22 12.27 22.45
CA LEU A 51 3.23 11.74 21.52
C LEU A 51 2.98 10.26 21.19
N LEU A 52 2.46 9.47 22.13
CA LEU A 52 2.21 8.04 21.90
C LEU A 52 1.12 7.80 20.84
N TYR A 53 0.01 8.53 20.94
CA TYR A 53 -1.15 8.39 20.05
C TYR A 53 -0.98 9.16 18.75
N THR A 54 0.09 9.94 18.59
CA THR A 54 0.40 10.70 17.37
C THR A 54 1.61 10.14 16.66
N ALA A 55 2.75 9.97 17.33
CA ALA A 55 4.01 9.54 16.72
C ALA A 55 3.98 8.07 16.26
N ILE A 56 3.42 7.15 17.05
CA ILE A 56 3.34 5.74 16.65
C ILE A 56 2.45 5.56 15.41
N PRO A 57 1.21 6.08 15.38
CA PRO A 57 0.40 6.02 14.18
C PRO A 57 1.04 6.75 12.99
N LEU A 58 1.70 7.89 13.20
CA LEU A 58 2.39 8.61 12.12
C LEU A 58 3.47 7.75 11.45
N LEU A 59 4.32 7.11 12.25
CA LEU A 59 5.40 6.25 11.75
C LEU A 59 4.84 5.06 10.95
N LEU A 60 3.75 4.46 11.44
CA LEU A 60 3.06 3.38 10.73
C LEU A 60 2.45 3.87 9.40
N ILE A 61 1.80 5.03 9.39
CA ILE A 61 1.24 5.64 8.17
C ILE A 61 2.35 5.86 7.14
N VAL A 62 3.50 6.40 7.54
CA VAL A 62 4.64 6.63 6.63
C VAL A 62 5.16 5.32 6.05
N GLY A 63 5.30 4.28 6.87
CA GLY A 63 5.72 2.95 6.43
C GLY A 63 4.75 2.33 5.42
N ILE A 64 3.46 2.35 5.74
CA ILE A 64 2.38 1.83 4.88
C ILE A 64 2.31 2.62 3.57
N TYR A 65 2.43 3.94 3.64
CA TYR A 65 2.38 4.82 2.47
C TYR A 65 3.54 4.54 1.50
N ARG A 66 4.78 4.42 2.01
CA ARG A 66 5.94 4.07 1.19
C ARG A 66 5.77 2.70 0.53
N HIS A 67 5.27 1.71 1.26
CA HIS A 67 5.03 0.37 0.72
C HIS A 67 3.92 0.37 -0.35
N SER A 68 2.84 1.11 -0.11
CA SER A 68 1.73 1.27 -1.07
C SER A 68 2.20 1.96 -2.36
N GLN A 69 3.04 2.99 -2.27
CA GLN A 69 3.61 3.65 -3.45
C GLN A 69 4.46 2.71 -4.30
N THR A 70 5.33 1.90 -3.68
CA THR A 70 6.12 0.89 -4.40
C THR A 70 5.22 -0.13 -5.10
N GLN A 71 4.18 -0.62 -4.41
CA GLN A 71 3.21 -1.57 -4.99
C GLN A 71 2.42 -0.93 -6.15
N LYS A 72 2.11 0.36 -6.07
CA LYS A 72 1.42 1.09 -7.13
C LYS A 72 2.29 1.22 -8.39
N GLN A 73 3.60 1.45 -8.23
CA GLN A 73 4.54 1.47 -9.35
C GLN A 73 4.62 0.09 -10.03
N VAL A 74 4.72 -0.98 -9.24
CA VAL A 74 4.69 -2.37 -9.73
C VAL A 74 3.40 -2.66 -10.50
N LEU A 75 2.25 -2.26 -9.95
CA LEU A 75 0.95 -2.45 -10.58
C LEU A 75 0.86 -1.75 -11.95
N GLN A 76 1.42 -0.54 -12.06
CA GLN A 76 1.46 0.19 -13.33
C GLN A 76 2.34 -0.50 -14.37
N GLN A 77 3.49 -1.07 -13.96
CA GLN A 77 4.36 -1.85 -14.85
C GLN A 77 3.66 -3.11 -15.35
N ILE A 78 3.02 -3.87 -14.46
CA ILE A 78 2.24 -5.07 -14.81
C ILE A 78 1.13 -4.71 -15.82
N ARG A 79 0.39 -3.63 -15.57
CA ARG A 79 -0.69 -3.17 -16.48
C ARG A 79 -0.17 -2.73 -17.84
N ALA A 80 0.95 -2.02 -17.88
CA ALA A 80 1.57 -1.59 -19.14
C ALA A 80 2.02 -2.79 -19.97
N GLU A 81 2.59 -3.82 -19.33
CA GLU A 81 3.02 -5.05 -20.00
C GLU A 81 1.84 -5.90 -20.49
N ILE A 82 0.77 -6.04 -19.69
CA ILE A 82 -0.48 -6.70 -20.13
C ILE A 82 -1.07 -5.97 -21.35
N GLY A 83 -1.10 -4.64 -21.34
CA GLY A 83 -1.62 -3.83 -22.44
C GLY A 83 -0.78 -3.93 -23.72
N ARG A 84 0.52 -4.14 -23.60
CA ARG A 84 1.43 -4.34 -24.74
C ARG A 84 1.30 -5.72 -25.39
N ARG A 85 0.86 -6.74 -24.64
CA ARG A 85 0.69 -8.12 -25.12
C ARG A 85 -0.73 -8.43 -25.64
N ARG A 86 -1.64 -7.46 -25.58
CA ARG A 86 -3.04 -7.56 -26.02
C ARG A 86 -3.21 -7.01 -27.42
#